data_AF-A0A428VVQ7-F1
#
_entry.id   AF-A0A428VVQ7-F1
#
_cell.length_a   1.000
_cell.length_b   1.000
_cell.length_c   1.000
_cell.angle_alpha   90.00
_cell.angle_beta   90.00
_cell.angle_gamma   90.00
#
_symmetry.space_group_name_H-M   'P 1'
#
loop_
_entity.id
_entity.type
_entity.pdbx_description
1 polymer ?
#
loop_
_entity_poly.entity_id
_entity_poly.type
_entity_poly.pdbx_seq_one_letter_code
_entity_poly.pdbx_strand_id
1 'polypeptide(L)'
;MHATSTVQAAESPVATSAPPTSDSKTFARAFADIKTGFGARELWGHLGWQDIKQRYRRSVIGPFWITISQAVIALGLGLLYSQLFNTPIQVFLPYLSTGFILWGFISGCLAEGMETFIANEGLIKQLPAPLSVYMLRTVWRQTLLLAHNMIVYVAVLAIFFTALNHQYSLGNQTGLCGGPAYCHPGLSWTMLLAIPGFALLALNAGWVTLLLGIISTRFRDIPQVINSLIQLLFYGTPIVWPVDQLLAGGARANASWALPIIQLNPLYHFMQVVRAPLLGQSFTPGNWIVVGSITVIGWALALIAMRNYRARVSYWV
;
A
#
# COMPACT_ATOMS: atom_id res chain seq x y z
N MET A 1 -85.39 30.73 -7.85
CA MET A 1 -84.12 31.26 -8.42
C MET A 1 -83.05 30.21 -8.20
N HIS A 2 -82.58 29.59 -9.28
CA HIS A 2 -81.63 28.48 -9.27
C HIS A 2 -80.23 28.94 -8.87
N ALA A 3 -79.62 28.27 -7.89
CA ALA A 3 -78.19 28.38 -7.62
C ALA A 3 -77.43 27.48 -8.60
N THR A 4 -76.70 28.08 -9.53
CA THR A 4 -75.75 27.40 -10.42
C THR A 4 -74.52 27.01 -9.61
N SER A 5 -74.42 25.73 -9.26
CA SER A 5 -73.18 25.10 -8.80
C SER A 5 -72.24 24.92 -10.00
N THR A 6 -71.19 25.73 -10.07
CA THR A 6 -70.06 25.50 -10.98
C THR A 6 -69.10 24.51 -10.33
N VAL A 7 -69.38 23.21 -10.49
CA VAL A 7 -68.37 22.18 -10.19
C VAL A 7 -67.32 22.26 -11.29
N GLN A 8 -66.15 22.79 -10.91
CA GLN A 8 -64.95 22.86 -11.72
C GLN A 8 -64.59 21.43 -12.15
N ALA A 9 -64.54 21.19 -13.47
CA ALA A 9 -64.16 19.90 -14.02
C ALA A 9 -62.79 19.49 -13.46
N ALA A 10 -62.73 18.30 -12.85
CA ALA A 10 -61.51 17.75 -12.29
C ALA A 10 -60.43 17.68 -13.39
N GLU A 11 -59.31 18.38 -13.16
CA GLU A 11 -58.11 18.24 -13.98
C GLU A 11 -57.73 16.76 -14.09
N SER A 12 -57.39 16.33 -15.30
CA SER A 12 -56.90 14.99 -15.58
C SER A 12 -55.73 14.69 -14.64
N PRO A 13 -55.68 13.52 -13.98
CA PRO A 13 -54.59 13.23 -13.06
C PRO A 13 -53.27 13.27 -13.84
N VAL A 14 -52.41 14.23 -13.49
CA VAL A 14 -51.04 14.30 -14.00
C VAL A 14 -50.42 12.93 -13.73
N ALA A 15 -50.16 12.17 -14.79
CA ALA A 15 -49.49 10.88 -14.70
C ALA A 15 -48.13 11.11 -14.05
N THR A 16 -48.07 10.92 -12.74
CA THR A 16 -46.86 11.08 -11.95
C THR A 16 -46.01 9.88 -12.32
N SER A 17 -45.09 10.06 -13.27
CA SER A 17 -44.10 9.05 -13.61
C SER A 17 -43.48 8.55 -12.32
N ALA A 18 -43.47 7.23 -12.10
CA ALA A 18 -42.92 6.64 -10.88
C ALA A 18 -41.55 7.28 -10.58
N PRO A 19 -41.27 7.67 -9.32
CA PRO A 19 -39.99 8.27 -8.97
C PRO A 19 -38.88 7.31 -9.41
N PRO A 20 -37.78 7.82 -9.99
CA PRO A 20 -36.70 6.97 -10.49
C PRO A 20 -36.23 6.03 -9.38
N THR A 21 -36.17 4.73 -9.67
CA THR A 21 -35.74 3.72 -8.70
C THR A 21 -34.36 4.07 -8.17
N SER A 22 -34.19 4.05 -6.84
CA SER A 22 -32.92 4.38 -6.20
C SER A 22 -31.82 3.39 -6.60
N ASP A 23 -30.98 3.79 -7.54
CA ASP A 23 -29.82 3.05 -8.04
C ASP A 23 -28.60 3.15 -7.09
N SER A 24 -28.83 3.51 -5.82
CA SER A 24 -27.78 3.74 -4.83
C SER A 24 -26.97 2.49 -4.44
N LYS A 25 -27.55 1.29 -4.63
CA LYS A 25 -26.96 0.00 -4.20
C LYS A 25 -26.67 -0.95 -5.37
N THR A 26 -26.14 -0.44 -6.48
CA THR A 26 -25.77 -1.25 -7.64
C THR A 26 -24.27 -1.34 -7.85
N PHE A 27 -23.83 -2.49 -8.37
CA PHE A 27 -22.43 -2.69 -8.76
C PHE A 27 -22.03 -1.79 -9.93
N ALA A 28 -22.96 -1.45 -10.81
CA ALA A 28 -22.74 -0.52 -11.91
C ALA A 28 -22.26 0.85 -11.40
N ARG A 29 -22.91 1.40 -10.36
CA ARG A 29 -22.45 2.66 -9.74
C ARG A 29 -21.13 2.52 -9.01
N ALA A 30 -20.89 1.42 -8.30
CA ALA A 30 -19.61 1.20 -7.62
C ALA A 30 -18.45 1.19 -8.63
N PHE A 31 -18.62 0.49 -9.75
CA PHE A 31 -17.64 0.45 -10.83
C PHE A 31 -17.51 1.80 -11.55
N ALA A 32 -18.62 2.50 -11.77
CA ALA A 32 -18.63 3.84 -12.35
C ALA A 32 -17.88 4.85 -11.46
N ASP A 33 -18.01 4.78 -10.13
CA ASP A 33 -17.27 5.63 -9.20
C ASP A 33 -15.76 5.42 -9.39
N ILE A 34 -15.30 4.16 -9.34
CA ILE A 34 -13.89 3.80 -9.53
C ILE A 34 -13.39 4.28 -10.90
N LYS A 35 -14.13 3.99 -11.98
CA LYS A 35 -13.76 4.42 -13.34
C LYS A 35 -13.65 5.95 -13.45
N THR A 36 -14.60 6.68 -12.86
CA THR A 36 -14.61 8.14 -12.85
C THR A 36 -13.46 8.69 -12.03
N GLY A 37 -13.16 8.11 -10.87
CA GLY A 37 -12.02 8.47 -10.04
C GLY A 37 -10.68 8.27 -10.75
N PHE A 38 -10.51 7.14 -11.46
CA PHE A 38 -9.33 6.93 -12.31
C PHE A 38 -9.23 7.96 -13.43
N GLY A 39 -10.35 8.35 -14.05
CA GLY A 39 -10.41 9.43 -15.05
C GLY A 39 -10.01 10.80 -14.50
N ALA A 40 -10.27 11.06 -13.22
CA ALA A 40 -9.94 12.32 -12.52
C ALA A 40 -8.46 12.42 -12.10
N ARG A 41 -7.54 11.90 -12.92
CA ARG A 41 -6.09 11.82 -12.63
C ARG A 41 -5.40 13.13 -12.30
N GLU A 42 -5.84 14.21 -12.95
CA GLU A 42 -5.30 15.54 -12.69
C GLU A 42 -5.71 16.03 -11.30
N LEU A 43 -6.93 15.73 -10.87
CA LEU A 43 -7.44 16.14 -9.56
C LEU A 43 -6.74 15.40 -8.42
N TRP A 44 -6.80 14.07 -8.39
CA TRP A 44 -6.17 13.32 -7.28
C TRP A 44 -4.64 13.42 -7.33
N GLY A 45 -4.06 13.51 -8.53
CA GLY A 45 -2.61 13.69 -8.71
C GLY A 45 -2.13 15.03 -8.14
N HIS A 46 -2.83 16.12 -8.47
CA HIS A 46 -2.51 17.45 -7.96
C HIS A 46 -2.74 17.56 -6.45
N LEU A 47 -3.86 17.05 -5.94
CA LEU A 47 -4.15 17.07 -4.50
C LEU A 47 -3.09 16.29 -3.70
N GLY A 48 -2.71 15.10 -4.16
CA GLY A 48 -1.68 14.30 -3.47
C GLY A 48 -0.29 14.94 -3.51
N TRP A 49 0.05 15.63 -4.62
CA TRP A 49 1.26 16.43 -4.70
C TRP A 49 1.24 17.64 -3.74
N GLN A 50 0.10 18.34 -3.68
CA GLN A 50 -0.09 19.47 -2.78
C GLN A 50 0.02 19.06 -1.31
N ASP A 51 -0.45 17.87 -0.92
CA ASP A 51 -0.32 17.37 0.45
C ASP A 51 1.14 17.35 0.93
N ILE A 52 2.04 16.85 0.08
CA ILE A 52 3.47 16.81 0.39
C ILE A 52 4.02 18.25 0.43
N LYS A 53 3.71 19.07 -0.58
CA LYS A 53 4.22 20.45 -0.65
C LYS A 53 3.76 21.29 0.55
N GLN A 54 2.51 21.11 1.00
CA GLN A 54 1.97 21.81 2.17
C GLN A 54 2.69 21.37 3.45
N ARG A 55 2.96 20.07 3.62
CA ARG A 55 3.71 19.54 4.77
C ARG A 55 5.10 20.17 4.92
N TYR A 56 5.76 20.43 3.80
CA TYR A 56 7.11 21.01 3.78
C TYR A 56 7.16 22.51 3.42
N ARG A 57 6.02 23.23 3.43
CA ARG A 57 5.92 24.62 2.94
C ARG A 57 6.88 25.60 3.63
N ARG A 58 7.19 25.38 4.91
CA ARG A 58 8.07 26.24 5.72
C ARG A 58 9.43 25.60 6.01
N SER A 59 9.78 24.52 5.31
CA SER A 59 11.06 23.83 5.51
C SER A 59 12.12 24.39 4.56
N VAL A 60 13.30 24.69 5.08
CA VAL A 60 14.45 25.17 4.28
C VAL A 60 14.93 24.11 3.30
N ILE A 61 15.01 22.85 3.74
CA ILE A 61 15.47 21.70 2.93
C ILE A 61 14.31 21.12 2.09
N GLY A 62 13.06 21.39 2.47
CA GLY A 62 11.90 20.94 1.72
C GLY A 62 11.68 19.41 1.80
N PRO A 63 11.11 18.79 0.75
CA PRO A 63 10.79 17.36 0.71
C PRO A 63 12.00 16.41 0.86
N PHE A 64 13.24 16.87 0.63
CA PHE A 64 14.44 16.04 0.78
C PHE A 64 14.64 15.52 2.21
N TRP A 65 14.01 16.14 3.21
CA TRP A 65 13.96 15.59 4.57
C TRP A 65 13.38 14.18 4.64
N ILE A 66 12.45 13.83 3.74
CA ILE A 66 11.89 12.47 3.65
C ILE A 66 13.02 11.46 3.42
N THR A 67 13.82 11.71 2.37
CA THR A 67 14.93 10.85 1.96
C THR A 67 16.05 10.85 3.01
N ILE A 68 16.39 12.01 3.58
CA ILE A 68 17.43 12.11 4.62
C ILE A 68 17.03 11.28 5.85
N SER A 69 15.79 11.44 6.32
CA SER A 69 15.29 10.69 7.47
C SER A 69 15.36 9.18 7.23
N GLN A 70 14.97 8.74 6.03
CA GLN A 70 15.02 7.32 5.68
C GLN A 70 16.45 6.80 5.57
N ALA A 71 17.37 7.59 5.00
CA ALA A 71 18.77 7.22 4.91
C ALA A 71 19.41 7.05 6.30
N VAL A 72 19.13 7.98 7.23
CA VAL A 72 19.64 7.92 8.61
C VAL A 72 19.13 6.68 9.33
N ILE A 73 17.83 6.39 9.25
CA ILE A 73 17.24 5.20 9.88
C ILE A 73 17.82 3.91 9.26
N ALA A 74 17.85 3.83 7.93
CA ALA A 74 18.37 2.64 7.23
C ALA A 74 19.85 2.40 7.53
N LEU A 75 20.67 3.45 7.59
CA LEU A 75 22.09 3.34 7.93
C LEU A 75 22.28 2.93 9.40
N GLY A 76 21.62 3.61 10.33
CA GLY A 76 21.76 3.34 11.77
C GLY A 76 21.31 1.92 12.12
N LEU A 77 20.12 1.51 11.66
CA LEU A 77 19.61 0.16 11.89
C LEU A 77 20.36 -0.88 11.05
N GLY A 78 20.77 -0.54 9.83
CA GLY A 78 21.62 -1.40 8.99
C GLY A 78 22.92 -1.78 9.67
N LEU A 79 23.62 -0.80 10.24
CA LEU A 79 24.85 -1.01 11.02
C LEU A 79 24.59 -1.86 12.27
N LEU A 80 23.57 -1.50 13.05
CA LEU A 80 23.23 -2.20 14.29
C LEU A 80 22.88 -3.68 14.03
N TYR A 81 21.97 -3.94 13.09
CA TYR A 81 21.48 -5.31 12.84
C TYR A 81 22.47 -6.16 12.05
N SER A 82 23.33 -5.56 11.21
CA SER A 82 24.44 -6.26 10.55
C SER A 82 25.37 -6.89 11.58
N GLN A 83 25.72 -6.16 12.64
CA GLN A 83 26.52 -6.67 13.75
C GLN A 83 25.75 -7.71 14.57
N LEU A 84 24.47 -7.46 14.87
CA LEU A 84 23.64 -8.39 15.65
C LEU A 84 23.46 -9.75 14.95
N PHE A 85 23.32 -9.75 13.62
CA PHE A 85 23.10 -10.96 12.83
C PHE A 85 24.38 -11.52 12.21
N ASN A 86 25.54 -10.92 12.50
CA ASN A 86 26.82 -11.30 11.92
C ASN A 86 26.74 -11.45 10.39
N THR A 87 26.03 -10.55 9.72
CA THR A 87 25.84 -10.56 8.26
C THR A 87 26.55 -9.35 7.68
N PRO A 88 27.33 -9.47 6.60
CA PRO A 88 28.10 -8.35 6.10
C PRO A 88 27.20 -7.21 5.64
N ILE A 89 27.59 -5.98 6.00
CA ILE A 89 26.80 -4.77 5.71
C ILE A 89 26.51 -4.59 4.22
N GLN A 90 27.39 -5.07 3.35
CA GLN A 90 27.32 -4.92 1.90
C GLN A 90 26.10 -5.62 1.30
N VAL A 91 25.67 -6.74 1.86
CA VAL A 91 24.46 -7.48 1.43
C VAL A 91 23.25 -7.13 2.31
N PHE A 92 23.50 -6.82 3.59
CA PHE A 92 22.44 -6.61 4.56
C PHE A 92 21.80 -5.21 4.48
N LEU A 93 22.58 -4.16 4.25
CA LEU A 93 22.05 -2.78 4.18
C LEU A 93 21.13 -2.57 2.96
N PRO A 94 21.44 -3.08 1.74
CA PRO A 94 20.48 -3.11 0.63
C PRO A 94 19.18 -3.84 0.98
N TYR A 95 19.27 -4.99 1.66
CA TYR A 95 18.10 -5.75 2.09
C TYR A 95 17.22 -4.97 3.07
N LEU A 96 17.84 -4.37 4.09
CA LEU A 96 17.14 -3.61 5.12
C LEU A 96 16.54 -2.31 4.57
N SER A 97 17.29 -1.58 3.74
CA SER A 97 16.80 -0.33 3.13
C SER A 97 15.60 -0.56 2.23
N THR A 98 15.63 -1.54 1.32
CA THR A 98 14.45 -1.92 0.52
C THR A 98 13.30 -2.37 1.41
N GLY A 99 13.57 -3.13 2.47
CA GLY A 99 12.59 -3.50 3.49
C GLY A 99 11.88 -2.30 4.10
N PHE A 100 12.62 -1.31 4.62
CA PHE A 100 12.02 -0.13 5.23
C PHE A 100 11.27 0.76 4.23
N ILE A 101 11.75 0.87 2.99
CA ILE A 101 11.09 1.68 1.95
C ILE A 101 9.72 1.07 1.60
N LEU A 102 9.67 -0.24 1.37
CA LEU A 102 8.42 -0.94 1.03
C LEU A 102 7.47 -1.00 2.22
N TRP A 103 7.98 -1.24 3.43
CA TRP A 103 7.18 -1.18 4.64
C TRP A 103 6.59 0.22 4.88
N GLY A 104 7.37 1.27 4.62
CA GLY A 104 6.90 2.66 4.70
C GLY A 104 5.67 2.89 3.83
N PHE A 105 5.69 2.39 2.59
CA PHE A 105 4.52 2.45 1.70
C PHE A 105 3.31 1.67 2.24
N ILE A 106 3.51 0.41 2.66
CA ILE A 106 2.43 -0.45 3.17
C ILE A 106 1.79 0.15 4.42
N SER A 107 2.63 0.48 5.42
CA SER A 107 2.19 1.07 6.68
C SER A 107 1.54 2.44 6.48
N GLY A 108 2.05 3.25 5.56
CA GLY A 108 1.46 4.54 5.19
C GLY A 108 0.08 4.40 4.56
N CYS A 109 -0.12 3.45 3.65
CA CYS A 109 -1.43 3.18 3.04
C CYS A 109 -2.44 2.63 4.06
N LEU A 110 -2.00 1.84 5.03
CA LEU A 110 -2.84 1.34 6.12
C LEU A 110 -3.25 2.47 7.07
N ALA A 111 -2.26 3.22 7.59
CA ALA A 111 -2.48 4.28 8.58
C ALA A 111 -3.29 5.44 8.00
N GLU A 112 -2.85 6.01 6.86
CA GLU A 112 -3.55 7.13 6.24
C GLU A 112 -4.82 6.69 5.51
N GLY A 113 -4.91 5.42 5.11
CA GLY A 113 -6.10 4.89 4.46
C GLY A 113 -7.32 4.89 5.37
N MET A 114 -7.14 4.66 6.66
CA MET A 114 -8.23 4.77 7.64
C MET A 114 -8.67 6.22 7.83
N GLU A 115 -7.75 7.17 7.79
CA GLU A 115 -8.09 8.58 7.98
C GLU A 115 -8.56 9.25 6.68
N THR A 116 -8.49 8.55 5.54
CA THR A 116 -8.62 9.16 4.21
C THR A 116 -9.94 9.90 4.00
N PHE A 117 -11.06 9.40 4.53
CA PHE A 117 -12.36 10.06 4.39
C PHE A 117 -12.64 11.02 5.55
N ILE A 118 -12.21 10.67 6.77
CA ILE A 118 -12.35 11.50 7.97
C ILE A 118 -11.62 12.83 7.79
N ALA A 119 -10.36 12.78 7.40
CA ALA A 119 -9.53 13.97 7.17
C ALA A 119 -10.00 14.83 5.98
N ASN A 120 -10.85 14.29 5.11
CA ASN A 120 -11.35 14.99 3.92
C ASN A 120 -12.86 15.32 4.00
N GLU A 121 -13.46 15.31 5.20
CA GLU A 121 -14.87 15.62 5.44
C GLU A 121 -15.37 16.86 4.69
N GLY A 122 -14.66 17.98 4.87
CA GLY A 122 -15.05 19.25 4.26
C GLY A 122 -15.10 19.18 2.74
N LEU A 123 -14.14 18.49 2.12
CA LEU A 123 -14.12 18.31 0.67
C LEU A 123 -15.23 17.36 0.20
N ILE A 124 -15.51 16.29 0.94
CA ILE A 124 -16.57 15.31 0.60
C ILE A 124 -17.95 15.96 0.65
N LYS A 125 -18.19 16.86 1.61
CA LYS A 125 -19.47 17.57 1.76
C LYS A 125 -19.65 18.71 0.75
N GLN A 126 -18.57 19.28 0.22
CA GLN A 126 -18.62 20.46 -0.65
C GLN A 126 -18.41 20.16 -2.14
N LEU A 127 -17.63 19.14 -2.48
CA LEU A 127 -17.31 18.80 -3.86
C LEU A 127 -17.98 17.47 -4.24
N PRO A 128 -18.71 17.39 -5.36
CA PRO A 128 -19.32 16.15 -5.84
C PRO A 128 -18.27 15.23 -6.49
N ALA A 129 -17.22 14.87 -5.76
CA ALA A 129 -16.16 13.98 -6.23
C ALA A 129 -16.48 12.50 -5.88
N PRO A 130 -16.12 11.54 -6.76
CA PRO A 130 -16.15 10.11 -6.43
C PRO A 130 -15.29 9.79 -5.21
N LEU A 131 -15.71 8.86 -4.36
CA LEU A 131 -14.93 8.47 -3.17
C LEU A 131 -13.56 7.89 -3.54
N SER A 132 -13.50 7.21 -4.68
CA SER A 132 -12.25 6.70 -5.26
C SER A 132 -11.19 7.77 -5.50
N VAL A 133 -11.54 9.05 -5.69
CA VAL A 133 -10.57 10.15 -5.84
C VAL A 133 -9.73 10.31 -4.57
N TYR A 134 -10.33 10.24 -3.38
CA TYR A 134 -9.60 10.37 -2.11
C TYR A 134 -8.73 9.14 -1.84
N MET A 135 -9.25 7.94 -2.15
CA MET A 135 -8.46 6.71 -2.12
C MET A 135 -7.22 6.81 -3.03
N LEU A 136 -7.41 7.25 -4.29
CA LEU A 136 -6.32 7.40 -5.26
C LEU A 136 -5.32 8.50 -4.84
N ARG A 137 -5.81 9.61 -4.28
CA ARG A 137 -4.96 10.67 -3.70
C ARG A 137 -4.03 10.12 -2.62
N THR A 138 -4.55 9.30 -1.71
CA THR A 138 -3.78 8.68 -0.61
C THR A 138 -2.73 7.71 -1.16
N VAL A 139 -3.12 6.78 -2.05
CA VAL A 139 -2.17 5.84 -2.68
C VAL A 139 -1.11 6.58 -3.50
N TRP A 140 -1.49 7.64 -4.21
CA TRP A 140 -0.56 8.46 -4.98
C TRP A 140 0.44 9.20 -4.09
N ARG A 141 -0.03 9.80 -2.98
CA ARG A 141 0.86 10.42 -1.98
C ARG A 141 1.87 9.41 -1.45
N GLN A 142 1.44 8.21 -1.06
CA GLN A 142 2.33 7.15 -0.60
C GLN A 142 3.31 6.67 -1.68
N THR A 143 2.86 6.61 -2.93
CA THR A 143 3.70 6.32 -4.10
C THR A 143 4.79 7.37 -4.28
N LEU A 144 4.46 8.67 -4.13
CA LEU A 144 5.43 9.76 -4.20
C LEU A 144 6.46 9.67 -3.06
N LEU A 145 6.04 9.35 -1.84
CA LEU A 145 6.95 9.16 -0.70
C LEU A 145 7.90 7.97 -0.94
N LEU A 146 7.37 6.84 -1.43
CA LEU A 146 8.19 5.70 -1.83
C LEU A 146 9.18 6.09 -2.93
N ALA A 147 8.75 6.81 -3.96
CA ALA A 147 9.61 7.25 -5.06
C ALA A 147 10.75 8.17 -4.58
N HIS A 148 10.49 9.08 -3.64
CA HIS A 148 11.56 9.89 -3.02
C HIS A 148 12.52 9.03 -2.20
N ASN A 149 12.01 8.01 -1.51
CA ASN A 149 12.82 7.10 -0.72
C ASN A 149 13.61 6.08 -1.56
N MET A 150 13.17 5.81 -2.80
CA MET A 150 13.94 4.99 -3.75
C MET A 150 15.31 5.62 -4.08
N ILE A 151 15.50 6.93 -3.88
CA ILE A 151 16.82 7.57 -3.97
C ILE A 151 17.81 6.91 -3.00
N VAL A 152 17.39 6.56 -1.79
CA VAL A 152 18.23 5.86 -0.81
C VAL A 152 18.62 4.48 -1.33
N TYR A 153 17.66 3.73 -1.87
CA TYR A 153 17.94 2.42 -2.48
C TYR A 153 18.94 2.54 -3.64
N VAL A 154 18.76 3.50 -4.55
CA VAL A 154 19.67 3.71 -5.68
C VAL A 154 21.08 4.07 -5.20
N ALA A 155 21.21 4.93 -4.19
CA ALA A 155 22.51 5.26 -3.60
C ALA A 155 23.18 4.03 -2.96
N VAL A 156 22.44 3.25 -2.19
CA VAL A 156 22.93 2.02 -1.57
C VAL A 156 23.33 0.98 -2.61
N LEU A 157 22.52 0.81 -3.67
CA LEU A 157 22.81 -0.09 -4.78
C LEU A 157 24.07 0.34 -5.52
N ALA A 158 24.28 1.64 -5.74
CA ALA A 158 25.48 2.16 -6.40
C ALA A 158 26.75 1.91 -5.56
N ILE A 159 26.67 2.06 -4.23
CA ILE A 159 27.80 1.83 -3.31
C ILE A 159 28.15 0.34 -3.23
N PHE A 160 27.15 -0.54 -3.17
CA PHE A 160 27.34 -1.99 -2.98
C PHE A 160 27.08 -2.82 -4.26
N PHE A 161 27.17 -2.19 -5.43
CA PHE A 161 26.86 -2.83 -6.70
C PHE A 161 27.69 -4.09 -6.94
N THR A 162 29.00 -4.01 -6.65
CA THR A 162 29.94 -5.13 -6.81
C THR A 162 29.60 -6.33 -5.94
N ALA A 163 28.99 -6.11 -4.77
CA ALA A 163 28.60 -7.18 -3.86
C ALA A 163 27.33 -7.91 -4.31
N LEU A 164 26.40 -7.21 -4.98
CA LEU A 164 25.10 -7.75 -5.41
C LEU A 164 25.09 -8.24 -6.86
N ASN A 165 26.03 -7.79 -7.70
CA ASN A 165 26.10 -8.19 -9.11
C ASN A 165 26.51 -9.66 -9.33
N HIS A 166 27.10 -10.27 -8.32
CA HIS A 166 27.46 -11.69 -8.33
C HIS A 166 26.58 -12.47 -7.36
N GLN A 167 26.71 -13.80 -7.39
CA GLN A 167 25.97 -14.64 -6.47
C GLN A 167 26.34 -14.30 -5.02
N TYR A 168 25.33 -14.02 -4.20
CA TYR A 168 25.50 -13.62 -2.80
C TYR A 168 24.56 -14.41 -1.88
N SER A 169 24.87 -14.43 -0.59
CA SER A 169 24.04 -15.06 0.44
C SER A 169 23.74 -14.10 1.58
N LEU A 170 22.50 -14.15 2.09
CA LEU A 170 22.08 -13.40 3.30
C LEU A 170 22.12 -14.28 4.56
N GLY A 171 22.45 -15.57 4.43
CA GLY A 171 22.43 -16.53 5.53
C GLY A 171 23.74 -16.65 6.30
N ASN A 172 24.87 -16.26 5.69
CA ASN A 172 26.20 -16.49 6.22
C ASN A 172 26.98 -15.21 6.56
N GLN A 173 28.12 -15.38 7.23
CA GLN A 173 28.96 -14.28 7.71
C GLN A 173 29.82 -13.63 6.61
N THR A 174 30.07 -14.34 5.51
CA THR A 174 30.93 -13.86 4.42
C THR A 174 30.14 -13.13 3.34
N GLY A 175 28.82 -13.31 3.26
CA GLY A 175 27.96 -12.74 2.21
C GLY A 175 28.14 -13.40 0.84
N LEU A 176 29.10 -14.33 0.72
CA LEU A 176 29.44 -15.02 -0.51
C LEU A 176 28.72 -16.37 -0.59
N CYS A 177 28.43 -16.82 -1.80
CA CYS A 177 27.88 -18.16 -2.01
C CYS A 177 28.92 -19.23 -1.70
N GLY A 178 28.58 -20.15 -0.79
CA GLY A 178 29.45 -21.27 -0.40
C GLY A 178 28.90 -22.05 0.80
N GLY A 179 29.22 -23.35 0.85
CA GLY A 179 28.77 -24.24 1.92
C GLY A 179 27.26 -24.54 1.89
N PRO A 180 26.62 -24.77 3.04
CA PRO A 180 25.19 -25.11 3.12
C PRO A 180 24.23 -23.93 2.93
N ALA A 181 24.74 -22.70 2.73
CA ALA A 181 23.94 -21.48 2.72
C ALA A 181 23.14 -21.29 1.42
N TYR A 182 21.92 -20.75 1.54
CA TYR A 182 21.08 -20.41 0.39
C TYR A 182 21.71 -19.27 -0.44
N CYS A 183 21.67 -19.40 -1.76
CA CYS A 183 22.39 -18.54 -2.70
C CYS A 183 21.42 -17.83 -3.64
N HIS A 184 21.62 -16.53 -3.83
CA HIS A 184 20.87 -15.72 -4.81
C HIS A 184 21.67 -15.51 -6.08
N PRO A 185 21.02 -15.42 -7.25
CA PRO A 185 21.72 -15.28 -8.53
C PRO A 185 22.44 -13.94 -8.70
N GLY A 186 22.01 -12.91 -7.98
CA GLY A 186 22.55 -11.56 -8.10
C GLY A 186 21.71 -10.67 -9.03
N LEU A 187 22.16 -9.42 -9.18
CA LEU A 187 21.51 -8.41 -10.00
C LEU A 187 21.42 -8.85 -11.46
N SER A 188 20.21 -8.82 -12.03
CA SER A 188 19.98 -9.09 -13.44
C SER A 188 18.80 -8.28 -13.95
N TRP A 189 18.45 -8.45 -15.24
CA TRP A 189 17.27 -7.84 -15.84
C TRP A 189 15.95 -8.20 -15.13
N THR A 190 15.95 -9.17 -14.23
CA THR A 190 14.82 -9.47 -13.34
C THR A 190 14.42 -8.28 -12.47
N MET A 191 15.31 -7.30 -12.22
CA MET A 191 14.97 -6.06 -11.52
C MET A 191 13.78 -5.32 -12.13
N LEU A 192 13.56 -5.43 -13.44
CA LEU A 192 12.42 -4.81 -14.11
C LEU A 192 11.08 -5.37 -13.63
N LEU A 193 11.05 -6.60 -13.07
CA LEU A 193 9.86 -7.17 -12.44
C LEU A 193 9.44 -6.41 -11.17
N ALA A 194 10.30 -5.57 -10.59
CA ALA A 194 9.91 -4.68 -9.50
C ALA A 194 8.80 -3.71 -9.92
N ILE A 195 8.73 -3.31 -11.19
CA ILE A 195 7.71 -2.39 -11.72
C ILE A 195 6.31 -3.03 -11.68
N PRO A 196 6.05 -4.20 -12.31
CA PRO A 196 4.76 -4.88 -12.18
C PRO A 196 4.50 -5.35 -10.74
N GLY A 197 5.53 -5.69 -9.97
CA GLY A 197 5.40 -6.01 -8.56
C GLY A 197 4.87 -4.82 -7.76
N PHE A 198 5.41 -3.62 -7.99
CA PHE A 198 4.96 -2.39 -7.35
C PHE A 198 3.57 -1.99 -7.82
N ALA A 199 3.27 -2.11 -9.13
CA ALA A 199 1.94 -1.84 -9.65
C ALA A 199 0.89 -2.72 -8.97
N LEU A 200 1.20 -4.00 -8.75
CA LEU A 200 0.35 -4.93 -8.03
C LEU A 200 0.22 -4.54 -6.55
N LEU A 201 1.31 -4.13 -5.89
CA LEU A 201 1.28 -3.62 -4.51
C LEU A 201 0.41 -2.36 -4.38
N ALA A 202 0.55 -1.39 -5.29
CA ALA A 202 -0.25 -0.16 -5.32
C ALA A 202 -1.73 -0.44 -5.61
N LEU A 203 -2.02 -1.41 -6.48
CA LEU A 203 -3.38 -1.87 -6.74
C LEU A 203 -4.02 -2.48 -5.47
N ASN A 204 -3.23 -3.17 -4.64
CA ASN A 204 -3.70 -3.69 -3.36
C ASN A 204 -3.90 -2.57 -2.32
N ALA A 205 -2.99 -1.60 -2.28
CA ALA A 205 -3.16 -0.42 -1.43
C ALA A 205 -4.48 0.30 -1.72
N GLY A 206 -4.92 0.35 -2.99
CA GLY A 206 -6.21 0.92 -3.37
C GLY A 206 -7.40 0.30 -2.62
N TRP A 207 -7.60 -1.03 -2.74
CA TRP A 207 -8.73 -1.67 -2.08
C TRP A 207 -8.61 -1.63 -0.55
N VAL A 208 -7.40 -1.71 0.00
CA VAL A 208 -7.14 -1.60 1.44
C VAL A 208 -7.55 -0.23 1.96
N THR A 209 -7.06 0.85 1.33
CA THR A 209 -7.40 2.23 1.69
C THR A 209 -8.91 2.47 1.57
N LEU A 210 -9.55 1.93 0.53
CA LEU A 210 -10.99 2.08 0.35
C LEU A 210 -11.79 1.38 1.47
N LEU A 211 -11.48 0.12 1.76
CA LEU A 211 -12.17 -0.65 2.80
C LEU A 211 -11.95 -0.06 4.19
N LEU A 212 -10.69 0.17 4.55
CA LEU A 212 -10.33 0.72 5.85
C LEU A 212 -10.92 2.12 6.05
N GLY A 213 -10.89 2.96 5.01
CA GLY A 213 -11.52 4.28 5.04
C GLY A 213 -13.04 4.20 5.24
N ILE A 214 -13.75 3.31 4.55
CA ILE A 214 -15.20 3.16 4.77
C ILE A 214 -15.47 2.69 6.20
N ILE A 215 -14.72 1.71 6.69
CA ILE A 215 -14.92 1.12 8.02
C ILE A 215 -14.65 2.16 9.13
N SER A 216 -13.58 2.94 9.02
CA SER A 216 -13.21 3.95 10.03
C SER A 216 -14.21 5.10 10.13
N THR A 217 -14.85 5.50 9.01
CA THR A 217 -15.93 6.50 9.06
C THR A 217 -17.10 6.02 9.90
N ARG A 218 -17.39 4.72 9.87
CA ARG A 218 -18.42 4.12 10.71
C ARG A 218 -17.97 3.91 12.15
N PHE A 219 -16.71 3.50 12.35
CA PHE A 219 -16.14 3.14 13.65
C PHE A 219 -14.85 3.93 13.90
N ARG A 220 -14.95 4.98 14.72
CA ARG A 220 -13.86 5.93 14.97
C ARG A 220 -12.68 5.37 15.79
N ASP A 221 -12.83 4.18 16.39
CA ASP A 221 -11.78 3.53 17.17
C ASP A 221 -10.83 2.66 16.33
N ILE A 222 -11.25 2.33 15.09
CA ILE A 222 -10.48 1.48 14.17
C ILE A 222 -9.07 2.02 13.87
N PRO A 223 -8.86 3.34 13.66
CA PRO A 223 -7.53 3.92 13.48
C PRO A 223 -6.54 3.53 14.58
N GLN A 224 -6.94 3.61 15.85
CA GLN A 224 -6.08 3.28 16.98
C GLN A 224 -5.73 1.78 17.03
N VAL A 225 -6.72 0.92 16.77
CA VAL A 225 -6.53 -0.54 16.75
C VAL A 225 -5.56 -0.94 15.65
N ILE A 226 -5.75 -0.42 14.44
CA ILE A 226 -4.91 -0.78 13.30
C ILE A 226 -3.50 -0.21 13.45
N ASN A 227 -3.31 0.97 14.05
CA ASN A 227 -1.96 1.47 14.35
C ASN A 227 -1.17 0.52 15.28
N SER A 228 -1.84 -0.06 16.27
CA SER A 228 -1.24 -1.10 17.11
C SER A 228 -0.94 -2.37 16.30
N LEU A 229 -1.86 -2.76 15.40
CA LEU A 229 -1.66 -3.93 14.52
C LEU A 229 -0.52 -3.71 13.51
N ILE A 230 -0.34 -2.51 12.95
CA ILE A 230 0.77 -2.18 12.06
C ILE A 230 2.11 -2.45 12.78
N GLN A 231 2.24 -2.05 14.05
CA GLN A 231 3.44 -2.34 14.84
C GLN A 231 3.66 -3.85 15.02
N LEU A 232 2.61 -4.60 15.34
CA LEU A 232 2.70 -6.07 15.46
C LEU A 232 3.09 -6.73 14.12
N LEU A 233 2.47 -6.29 13.03
CA LEU A 233 2.70 -6.77 11.67
C LEU A 233 4.13 -6.46 11.18
N PHE A 234 4.71 -5.34 11.61
CA PHE A 234 6.12 -5.03 11.36
C PHE A 234 7.04 -6.13 11.91
N TYR A 235 6.85 -6.53 13.16
CA TYR A 235 7.66 -7.57 13.78
C TYR A 235 7.38 -8.97 13.20
N GLY A 236 6.12 -9.24 12.85
CA GLY A 236 5.71 -10.51 12.23
C GLY A 236 6.14 -10.67 10.76
N THR A 237 6.68 -9.63 10.13
CA THR A 237 7.13 -9.65 8.74
C THR A 237 8.66 -9.55 8.70
N PRO A 238 9.37 -10.36 7.89
CA PRO A 238 10.83 -10.31 7.77
C PRO A 238 11.28 -9.07 6.98
N ILE A 239 11.18 -7.91 7.62
CA ILE A 239 11.57 -6.60 7.07
C ILE A 239 13.04 -6.33 7.42
N VAL A 240 13.37 -6.47 8.70
CA VAL A 240 14.70 -6.16 9.26
C VAL A 240 15.65 -7.35 9.16
N TRP A 241 15.12 -8.58 9.08
CA TRP A 241 15.92 -9.80 9.08
C TRP A 241 15.61 -10.65 7.83
N PRO A 242 16.63 -11.28 7.21
CA PRO A 242 16.46 -12.15 6.05
C PRO A 242 15.98 -13.55 6.46
N VAL A 243 15.04 -14.09 5.68
CA VAL A 243 14.53 -15.47 5.87
C VAL A 243 15.61 -16.52 5.62
N ASP A 244 16.63 -16.19 4.83
CA ASP A 244 17.76 -17.04 4.51
C ASP A 244 18.56 -17.49 5.73
N GLN A 245 18.54 -16.72 6.82
CA GLN A 245 19.17 -17.11 8.09
C GLN A 245 18.47 -18.30 8.75
N LEU A 246 17.19 -18.54 8.44
CA LEU A 246 16.42 -19.67 8.96
C LEU A 246 16.59 -20.94 8.12
N LEU A 247 17.18 -20.81 6.93
CA LEU A 247 17.45 -21.94 6.04
C LEU A 247 18.72 -22.67 6.46
N ALA A 248 18.97 -23.84 5.84
CA ALA A 248 20.20 -24.59 6.05
C ALA A 248 21.43 -23.70 5.84
N GLY A 249 22.42 -23.83 6.74
CA GLY A 249 23.63 -23.00 6.72
C GLY A 249 23.49 -21.57 7.21
N GLY A 250 22.27 -21.15 7.57
CA GLY A 250 22.01 -19.83 8.14
C GLY A 250 22.32 -19.73 9.64
N ALA A 251 22.63 -18.53 10.13
CA ALA A 251 22.90 -18.26 11.54
C ALA A 251 21.77 -18.66 12.51
N ARG A 252 20.56 -18.90 12.00
CA ARG A 252 19.35 -19.28 12.74
C ARG A 252 18.67 -20.54 12.18
N ALA A 253 19.44 -21.44 11.59
CA ALA A 253 18.92 -22.68 11.00
C ALA A 253 18.06 -23.53 11.97
N ASN A 254 18.34 -23.45 13.28
CA ASN A 254 17.56 -24.12 14.33
C ASN A 254 16.11 -23.62 14.44
N ALA A 255 15.80 -22.44 13.90
CA ALA A 255 14.48 -21.83 13.90
C ALA A 255 13.73 -22.01 12.55
N SER A 256 14.14 -22.99 11.74
CA SER A 256 13.50 -23.33 10.45
C SER A 256 11.99 -23.64 10.58
N TRP A 257 11.51 -24.03 11.77
CA TRP A 257 10.08 -24.19 12.08
C TRP A 257 9.24 -22.93 11.83
N ALA A 258 9.85 -21.74 11.89
CA ALA A 258 9.15 -20.47 11.68
C ALA A 258 8.88 -20.17 10.18
N LEU A 259 9.61 -20.82 9.26
CA LEU A 259 9.46 -20.61 7.82
C LEU A 259 8.02 -20.79 7.30
N PRO A 260 7.31 -21.89 7.59
CA PRO A 260 5.92 -22.06 7.15
C PRO A 260 4.99 -20.98 7.72
N ILE A 261 5.22 -20.50 8.95
CA ILE A 261 4.41 -19.43 9.56
C ILE A 261 4.61 -18.10 8.83
N ILE A 262 5.85 -17.79 8.45
CA ILE A 262 6.17 -16.59 7.68
C ILE A 262 5.52 -16.64 6.30
N GLN A 263 5.49 -17.81 5.67
CA GLN A 263 4.81 -18.02 4.37
C GLN A 263 3.28 -17.96 4.46
N LEU A 264 2.68 -18.00 5.66
CA LEU A 264 1.25 -17.72 5.83
C LEU A 264 0.95 -16.23 5.91
N ASN A 265 1.94 -15.38 6.19
CA ASN A 265 1.76 -13.94 6.32
C ASN A 265 1.63 -13.28 4.92
N PRO A 266 0.48 -12.66 4.58
CA PRO A 266 0.32 -11.97 3.30
C PRO A 266 1.35 -10.86 3.04
N LEU A 267 1.74 -10.13 4.09
CA LEU A 267 2.67 -9.01 3.99
C LEU A 267 4.07 -9.46 3.56
N TYR A 268 4.45 -10.71 3.89
CA TYR A 268 5.68 -11.29 3.37
C TYR A 268 5.65 -11.35 1.83
N HIS A 269 4.56 -11.86 1.24
CA HIS A 269 4.45 -11.97 -0.21
C HIS A 269 4.37 -10.60 -0.89
N PHE A 270 3.64 -9.65 -0.31
CA PHE A 270 3.58 -8.26 -0.80
C PHE A 270 4.95 -7.59 -0.84
N MET A 271 5.77 -7.82 0.18
CA MET A 271 7.15 -7.31 0.22
C MET A 271 8.01 -8.00 -0.84
N GLN A 272 7.92 -9.32 -0.96
CA GLN A 272 8.80 -10.10 -1.83
C GLN A 272 8.57 -9.87 -3.32
N VAL A 273 7.35 -9.60 -3.78
CA VAL A 273 7.10 -9.33 -5.22
C VAL A 273 7.83 -8.09 -5.73
N VAL A 274 8.19 -7.14 -4.85
CA VAL A 274 8.99 -5.96 -5.21
C VAL A 274 10.44 -6.11 -4.79
N ARG A 275 10.69 -6.55 -3.55
CA ARG A 275 12.04 -6.61 -2.97
C ARG A 275 12.93 -7.64 -3.67
N ALA A 276 12.41 -8.84 -3.96
CA ALA A 276 13.23 -9.91 -4.53
C ALA A 276 13.83 -9.51 -5.89
N PRO A 277 13.04 -8.96 -6.84
CA PRO A 277 13.58 -8.34 -8.05
C PRO A 277 14.65 -7.28 -7.80
N LEU A 278 14.39 -6.31 -6.91
CA LEU A 278 15.31 -5.19 -6.62
C LEU A 278 16.66 -5.63 -6.05
N LEU A 279 16.72 -6.76 -5.37
CA LEU A 279 17.96 -7.28 -4.79
C LEU A 279 18.64 -8.33 -5.68
N GLY A 280 18.01 -8.78 -6.76
CA GLY A 280 18.53 -9.88 -7.57
C GLY A 280 18.36 -11.25 -6.90
N GLN A 281 17.29 -11.41 -6.11
CA GLN A 281 16.94 -12.69 -5.50
C GLN A 281 16.28 -13.63 -6.52
N SER A 282 16.20 -14.91 -6.16
CA SER A 282 15.52 -15.92 -6.96
C SER A 282 14.03 -15.59 -7.18
N PHE A 283 13.57 -15.79 -8.41
CA PHE A 283 12.16 -15.60 -8.76
C PHE A 283 11.33 -16.74 -8.17
N THR A 284 10.40 -16.40 -7.27
CA THR A 284 9.47 -17.37 -6.66
C THR A 284 8.04 -17.11 -7.17
N PRO A 285 7.50 -17.94 -8.07
CA PRO A 285 6.14 -17.76 -8.62
C PRO A 285 5.04 -17.75 -7.54
N GLY A 286 5.23 -18.51 -6.45
CA GLY A 286 4.25 -18.61 -5.36
C GLY A 286 3.89 -17.26 -4.75
N ASN A 287 4.86 -16.35 -4.59
CA ASN A 287 4.60 -15.00 -4.06
C ASN A 287 3.64 -14.20 -4.95
N TRP A 288 3.81 -14.31 -6.27
CA TRP A 288 2.98 -13.61 -7.25
C TRP A 288 1.55 -14.16 -7.30
N ILE A 289 1.41 -15.49 -7.21
CA ILE A 289 0.09 -16.15 -7.18
C ILE A 289 -0.69 -15.76 -5.93
N VAL A 290 -0.05 -15.77 -4.76
CA VAL A 290 -0.69 -15.37 -3.50
C VAL A 290 -1.15 -13.92 -3.56
N VAL A 291 -0.25 -13.00 -3.96
CA VAL A 291 -0.60 -11.57 -4.08
C VAL A 291 -1.71 -11.36 -5.12
N GLY A 292 -1.64 -12.01 -6.29
CA GLY A 292 -2.68 -11.93 -7.31
C GLY A 292 -4.05 -12.41 -6.79
N SER A 293 -4.06 -13.51 -6.04
CA SER A 293 -5.29 -14.06 -5.45
C SER A 293 -5.90 -13.09 -4.43
N ILE A 294 -5.07 -12.52 -3.54
CA ILE A 294 -5.50 -11.50 -2.57
C ILE A 294 -6.02 -10.26 -3.28
N THR A 295 -5.41 -9.88 -4.40
CA THR A 295 -5.84 -8.73 -5.20
C THR A 295 -7.28 -8.91 -5.68
N VAL A 296 -7.58 -10.09 -6.26
CA VAL A 296 -8.93 -10.40 -6.77
C VAL A 296 -9.95 -10.39 -5.64
N ILE A 297 -9.64 -11.06 -4.52
CA ILE A 297 -10.53 -11.14 -3.36
C ILE A 297 -10.74 -9.74 -2.74
N GLY A 298 -9.66 -8.98 -2.54
CA GLY A 298 -9.68 -7.65 -1.95
C GLY A 298 -10.51 -6.65 -2.76
N TRP A 299 -10.35 -6.64 -4.09
CA TRP A 299 -11.18 -5.79 -4.95
C TRP A 299 -12.65 -6.23 -4.99
N ALA A 300 -12.94 -7.54 -4.94
CA ALA A 300 -14.32 -8.01 -4.82
C ALA A 300 -14.98 -7.51 -3.52
N LEU A 301 -14.27 -7.60 -2.39
CA LEU A 301 -14.75 -7.08 -1.11
C LEU A 301 -14.93 -5.55 -1.14
N ALA A 302 -13.98 -4.82 -1.75
CA ALA A 302 -14.06 -3.38 -1.92
C ALA A 302 -15.27 -2.95 -2.76
N LEU A 303 -15.57 -3.68 -3.84
CA LEU A 303 -16.76 -3.43 -4.66
C LEU A 303 -18.06 -3.69 -3.89
N ILE A 304 -18.10 -4.75 -3.08
CA ILE A 304 -19.25 -5.06 -2.20
C ILE A 304 -19.44 -3.93 -1.18
N ALA A 305 -18.36 -3.47 -0.54
CA ALA A 305 -18.41 -2.36 0.42
C ALA A 305 -18.88 -1.07 -0.24
N MET A 306 -18.37 -0.74 -1.43
CA MET A 306 -18.80 0.42 -2.21
C MET A 306 -20.28 0.35 -2.58
N ARG A 307 -20.77 -0.81 -3.05
CA ARG A 307 -22.19 -1.02 -3.35
C ARG A 307 -23.07 -0.76 -2.13
N ASN A 308 -22.67 -1.22 -0.95
CA ASN A 308 -23.53 -1.21 0.22
C ASN A 308 -23.44 0.09 1.06
N TYR A 309 -22.27 0.71 1.11
CA TYR A 309 -21.96 1.76 2.09
C TYR A 309 -21.54 3.11 1.51
N ARG A 310 -21.23 3.20 0.21
CA ARG A 310 -20.79 4.46 -0.44
C ARG A 310 -21.69 5.66 -0.10
N ALA A 311 -23.01 5.50 -0.25
CA ALA A 311 -23.97 6.59 -0.01
C ALA A 311 -24.06 7.03 1.46
N ARG A 312 -23.54 6.23 2.39
CA ARG A 312 -23.55 6.51 3.83
C ARG A 312 -22.28 7.21 4.30
N VAL A 313 -21.19 7.15 3.52
CA VAL A 313 -19.90 7.74 3.90
C VAL A 313 -20.06 9.24 4.18
N SER A 314 -20.75 10.00 3.32
CA SER A 314 -20.96 11.45 3.54
C SER A 314 -21.78 11.79 4.78
N TYR A 315 -22.55 10.83 5.32
CA TYR A 315 -23.32 10.99 6.56
C TYR A 315 -22.52 10.57 7.80
N TRP A 316 -21.60 9.61 7.66
CA TRP A 316 -20.78 9.11 8.77
C TRP A 316 -19.55 9.97 9.05
N VAL A 317 -19.05 10.64 8.02
CA VAL A 317 -17.96 11.61 8.15
C VAL A 317 -18.50 12.89 8.81
#